data_AF-A0A151R7V2-F1
#
_entry.id   AF-A0A151R7V2-F1
#
_cell.length_a   1.000
_cell.length_b   1.000
_cell.length_c   1.000
_cell.angle_alpha   90.00
_cell.angle_beta   90.00
_cell.angle_gamma   90.00
#
_symmetry.space_group_name_H-M   'P 1'
#
loop_
_entity.id
_entity.type
_entity.pdbx_description
1 polymer ?
#
loop_
_entity_poly.entity_id
_entity_poly.type
_entity_poly.pdbx_seq_one_letter_code
_entity_poly.pdbx_strand_id
1 'polypeptide(L)'
;MVTVNGQFPGPRIVAREGDRLLIKVVNHVQNNISIHWHGIRQIQSGWADGPAYVTQCPIQTGQSYVYNYTIVGQRGTLFWHAHISWLRSTLYGPIIILPKRGIPYPFTKPYKEVPIIFGEWWNTDPEAVIAQALQTGGGPNVSDAYTINGLPGPLYNCSANGIYQVLK
;
A
#
# COMPACT_ATOMS: atom_id res chain seq x y z
N MET A 1 9.63 -7.32 -9.23
CA MET A 1 8.78 -6.62 -8.24
C MET A 1 7.65 -7.52 -7.79
N VAL A 2 7.21 -7.37 -6.54
CA VAL A 2 6.02 -8.06 -6.02
C VAL A 2 4.82 -7.11 -6.19
N THR A 3 3.67 -7.64 -6.62
CA THR A 3 2.47 -6.83 -6.88
C THR A 3 1.24 -7.48 -6.26
N VAL A 4 0.17 -6.70 -6.11
CA VAL A 4 -1.15 -7.23 -5.76
C VAL A 4 -1.98 -7.33 -7.02
N ASN A 5 -2.41 -8.54 -7.38
CA ASN A 5 -3.24 -8.83 -8.56
C ASN A 5 -2.64 -8.28 -9.87
N GLY A 6 -1.31 -8.30 -10.00
CA GLY A 6 -0.60 -7.80 -11.19
C GLY A 6 -0.58 -6.27 -11.33
N GLN A 7 -0.99 -5.52 -10.30
CA GLN A 7 -1.08 -4.05 -10.35
C GLN A 7 0.02 -3.39 -9.49
N PHE A 8 0.60 -2.32 -10.05
CA PHE A 8 1.52 -1.43 -9.35
C PHE A 8 1.24 0.04 -9.74
N PRO A 9 0.99 0.95 -8.77
CA PRO A 9 0.62 0.66 -7.38
C PRO A 9 -0.56 -0.32 -7.29
N GLY A 10 -0.72 -0.96 -6.15
CA GLY A 10 -1.80 -1.92 -5.94
C GLY A 10 -3.20 -1.30 -5.99
N PRO A 11 -4.25 -2.15 -6.06
CA PRO A 11 -5.61 -1.68 -6.23
C PRO A 11 -6.06 -0.78 -5.07
N ARG A 12 -6.89 0.22 -5.41
CA ARG A 12 -7.56 1.03 -4.40
C ARG A 12 -8.62 0.23 -3.66
N ILE A 13 -8.68 0.40 -2.35
CA ILE A 13 -9.79 -0.06 -1.52
C ILE A 13 -10.72 1.12 -1.31
N VAL A 14 -12.01 0.96 -1.59
CA VAL A 14 -13.02 1.98 -1.34
C VAL A 14 -14.06 1.41 -0.39
N ALA A 15 -14.25 2.08 0.74
CA ALA A 15 -15.22 1.72 1.76
C ALA A 15 -15.92 2.98 2.29
N ARG A 16 -16.93 2.82 3.13
CA ARG A 16 -17.54 3.89 3.91
C ARG A 16 -17.22 3.74 5.38
N GLU A 17 -17.29 4.86 6.10
CA GLU A 17 -17.30 4.84 7.56
C GLU A 17 -18.38 3.88 8.08
N GLY A 18 -18.00 2.95 8.95
CA GLY A 18 -18.86 1.90 9.51
C GLY A 18 -18.88 0.59 8.73
N ASP A 19 -18.29 0.52 7.52
CA ASP A 19 -18.21 -0.73 6.77
C ASP A 19 -17.29 -1.75 7.47
N ARG A 20 -17.67 -3.03 7.37
CA ARG A 20 -16.82 -4.16 7.74
C ARG A 20 -16.09 -4.67 6.51
N LEU A 21 -14.77 -4.72 6.57
CA LEU A 21 -13.92 -5.19 5.48
C LEU A 21 -13.47 -6.62 5.80
N LEU A 22 -13.64 -7.53 4.83
CA LEU A 22 -13.04 -8.86 4.83
C LEU A 22 -12.12 -8.97 3.62
N ILE A 23 -10.82 -8.96 3.87
CA ILE A 23 -9.80 -8.98 2.81
C ILE A 23 -8.96 -10.23 2.96
N LYS A 24 -9.12 -11.17 2.02
CA LYS A 24 -8.30 -12.37 1.94
C LYS A 24 -7.04 -12.07 1.13
N VAL A 25 -5.89 -12.13 1.78
CA VAL A 25 -4.57 -12.06 1.13
C VAL A 25 -4.09 -13.49 0.92
N VAL A 26 -3.78 -13.84 -0.33
CA VAL A 26 -3.18 -15.12 -0.71
C VAL A 26 -1.78 -14.86 -1.21
N ASN A 27 -0.78 -15.47 -0.58
CA ASN A 27 0.61 -15.25 -0.93
C ASN A 27 1.05 -16.22 -2.03
N HIS A 28 1.21 -15.70 -3.25
CA HIS A 28 1.70 -16.45 -4.41
C HIS A 28 3.17 -16.19 -4.74
N VAL A 29 3.90 -15.47 -3.90
CA VAL A 29 5.32 -15.15 -4.12
C VAL A 29 6.21 -15.88 -3.12
N GLN A 30 7.51 -15.89 -3.40
CA GLN A 30 8.49 -16.61 -2.58
C GLN A 30 8.76 -15.95 -1.22
N ASN A 31 8.58 -14.63 -1.13
CA ASN A 31 8.77 -13.89 0.11
C ASN A 31 7.61 -14.13 1.08
N ASN A 32 7.92 -14.13 2.38
CA ASN A 32 6.90 -13.99 3.41
C ASN A 32 6.24 -12.61 3.33
N ILE A 33 4.92 -12.54 3.43
CA ILE A 33 4.14 -11.30 3.27
C ILE A 33 3.35 -10.98 4.54
N SER A 34 3.18 -9.70 4.85
CA SER A 34 2.13 -9.21 5.73
C SER A 34 1.64 -7.87 5.21
N ILE A 35 0.36 -7.54 5.39
CA ILE A 35 -0.24 -6.29 4.91
C ILE A 35 -0.78 -5.50 6.10
N HIS A 36 -0.42 -4.23 6.18
CA HIS A 36 -0.92 -3.28 7.17
C HIS A 36 -1.85 -2.25 6.52
N TRP A 37 -2.90 -1.89 7.26
CA TRP A 37 -3.92 -0.92 6.87
C TRP A 37 -3.61 0.42 7.52
N HIS A 38 -2.62 1.13 6.97
CA HIS A 38 -2.04 2.31 7.59
C HIS A 38 -3.08 3.36 7.98
N GLY A 39 -3.11 3.67 9.27
CA GLY A 39 -4.03 4.63 9.86
C GLY A 39 -5.39 4.07 10.26
N ILE A 40 -5.77 2.85 9.87
CA ILE A 40 -6.97 2.19 10.43
C ILE A 40 -6.71 1.91 11.91
N ARG A 41 -7.63 2.35 12.78
CA ARG A 41 -7.43 2.30 14.24
C ARG A 41 -7.42 0.90 14.84
N GLN A 42 -7.92 -0.10 14.11
CA GLN A 42 -8.03 -1.49 14.57
C GLN A 42 -8.68 -1.65 15.96
N ILE A 43 -9.78 -0.94 16.19
CA ILE A 43 -10.50 -0.97 17.47
C ILE A 43 -10.99 -2.40 17.74
N GLN A 44 -10.42 -3.04 18.76
CA GLN A 44 -10.68 -4.44 19.12
C GLN A 44 -10.42 -5.44 17.99
N SER A 45 -9.55 -5.10 17.04
CA SER A 45 -9.20 -5.96 15.89
C SER A 45 -7.70 -5.99 15.61
N GLY A 46 -6.88 -5.91 16.68
CA GLY A 46 -5.41 -5.82 16.57
C GLY A 46 -4.76 -6.98 15.80
N TRP A 47 -5.37 -8.17 15.79
CA TRP A 47 -4.90 -9.30 14.96
C TRP A 47 -4.94 -9.01 13.45
N ALA A 48 -5.78 -8.09 13.01
CA ALA A 48 -5.89 -7.68 11.62
C ALA A 48 -5.02 -6.44 11.30
N ASP A 49 -4.13 -6.02 12.20
CA ASP A 49 -3.33 -4.82 12.00
C ASP A 49 -2.25 -5.00 10.93
N GLY A 50 -1.52 -6.11 10.93
CA GLY A 50 -0.57 -6.43 9.84
C GLY A 50 0.91 -6.53 10.19
N PRO A 51 1.49 -5.71 11.09
CA PRO A 51 2.93 -5.73 11.36
C PRO A 51 3.45 -7.12 11.76
N ALA A 52 4.27 -7.71 10.89
CA ALA A 52 4.86 -9.03 11.11
C ALA A 52 5.70 -9.06 12.39
N TYR A 53 5.54 -10.14 13.17
CA TYR A 53 6.19 -10.38 14.47
C TYR A 53 5.78 -9.40 15.59
N VAL A 54 4.79 -8.55 15.36
CA VAL A 54 4.15 -7.72 16.40
C VAL A 54 2.72 -8.17 16.62
N THR A 55 1.90 -8.16 15.57
CA THR A 55 0.46 -8.49 15.66
C THR A 55 0.11 -9.81 14.98
N GLN A 56 0.98 -10.33 14.11
CA GLN A 56 0.82 -11.61 13.45
C GLN A 56 2.16 -12.23 13.02
N CYS A 57 2.17 -13.55 12.82
CA CYS A 57 3.22 -14.18 12.03
C CYS A 57 3.03 -13.84 10.53
N PRO A 58 4.11 -13.85 9.72
CA PRO A 58 4.00 -13.62 8.28
C PRO A 58 3.17 -14.68 7.56
N ILE A 59 2.48 -14.27 6.50
CA ILE A 59 1.81 -15.16 5.55
C ILE A 59 2.87 -15.81 4.67
N GLN A 60 3.11 -17.10 4.88
CA GLN A 60 4.08 -17.87 4.11
C GLN A 60 3.61 -18.11 2.67
N THR A 61 4.55 -18.45 1.79
CA THR A 61 4.29 -18.83 0.41
C THR A 61 3.22 -19.92 0.31
N GLY A 62 2.23 -19.71 -0.56
CA GLY A 62 1.09 -20.61 -0.75
C GLY A 62 0.01 -20.53 0.33
N GLN A 63 0.23 -19.77 1.41
CA GLN A 63 -0.75 -19.59 2.49
C GLN A 63 -1.64 -18.37 2.26
N SER A 64 -2.71 -18.28 3.05
CA SER A 64 -3.61 -17.14 3.02
C SER A 64 -4.02 -16.70 4.41
N TYR A 65 -4.36 -15.41 4.55
CA TYR A 65 -4.87 -14.82 5.78
C TYR A 65 -6.03 -13.88 5.47
N VAL A 66 -7.04 -13.86 6.34
CA VAL A 66 -8.21 -12.98 6.19
C VAL A 66 -8.13 -11.87 7.22
N TYR A 67 -7.90 -10.65 6.74
CA TYR A 67 -8.02 -9.44 7.53
C TYR A 67 -9.49 -9.08 7.67
N ASN A 68 -9.97 -9.01 8.90
CA ASN A 68 -11.38 -8.79 9.20
C ASN A 68 -11.53 -7.74 10.30
N TYR A 69 -11.95 -6.54 9.93
CA TYR A 69 -12.09 -5.40 10.82
C TYR A 69 -13.23 -4.48 10.35
N THR A 70 -13.64 -3.57 11.23
CA THR A 70 -14.67 -2.56 10.93
C THR A 70 -14.05 -1.16 11.01
N ILE A 71 -14.43 -0.28 10.09
CA ILE A 71 -13.97 1.11 10.10
C ILE A 71 -14.78 1.91 11.13
N VAL A 72 -14.12 2.43 12.17
CA VAL A 72 -14.79 3.12 13.28
C VAL A 72 -14.36 4.58 13.37
N GLY A 73 -15.28 5.49 13.02
CA GLY A 73 -15.08 6.93 13.20
C GLY A 73 -13.94 7.51 12.35
N GLN A 74 -13.75 6.98 11.14
CA GLN A 74 -12.74 7.42 10.19
C GLN A 74 -13.37 7.68 8.82
N ARG A 75 -12.89 8.72 8.14
CA ARG A 75 -13.23 9.10 6.77
C ARG A 75 -12.07 9.87 6.16
N GLY A 76 -11.91 9.83 4.86
CA GLY A 76 -10.80 10.45 4.13
C GLY A 76 -9.91 9.45 3.42
N THR A 77 -8.65 9.82 3.20
CA THR A 77 -7.67 9.01 2.46
C THR A 77 -6.65 8.43 3.42
N LEU A 78 -6.51 7.10 3.37
CA LEU A 78 -5.47 6.30 4.02
C LEU A 78 -4.77 5.47 2.95
N PHE A 79 -3.92 4.52 3.34
CA PHE A 79 -3.29 3.58 2.42
C PHE A 79 -3.04 2.24 3.11
N TRP A 80 -2.84 1.20 2.32
CA TRP A 80 -2.35 -0.09 2.77
C TRP A 80 -0.95 -0.31 2.21
N HIS A 81 -0.14 -1.08 2.92
CA HIS A 81 1.18 -1.46 2.44
C HIS A 81 1.66 -2.76 3.07
N ALA A 82 2.65 -3.41 2.46
CA ALA A 82 3.33 -4.52 3.11
C ALA A 82 4.02 -4.07 4.40
N HIS A 83 3.95 -4.86 5.46
CA HIS A 83 4.55 -4.53 6.77
C HIS A 83 5.55 -5.59 7.24
N ILE A 84 6.37 -6.02 6.29
CA ILE A 84 7.52 -6.90 6.49
C ILE A 84 8.62 -6.50 5.51
N SER A 85 9.85 -6.39 6.01
CA SER A 85 11.03 -6.00 5.22
C SER A 85 10.81 -4.70 4.41
N TRP A 86 11.39 -4.61 3.22
CA TRP A 86 11.30 -3.45 2.31
C TRP A 86 10.28 -3.62 1.20
N LEU A 87 9.44 -4.65 1.28
CA LEU A 87 8.42 -4.97 0.27
C LEU A 87 7.37 -3.86 0.06
N ARG A 88 7.20 -2.95 1.03
CA ARG A 88 6.34 -1.76 0.87
C ARG A 88 6.81 -0.81 -0.26
N SER A 89 8.00 -1.01 -0.81
CA SER A 89 8.49 -0.32 -2.01
C SER A 89 7.65 -0.62 -3.25
N THR A 90 6.97 -1.77 -3.30
CA THR A 90 6.14 -2.18 -4.45
C THR A 90 4.76 -2.69 -4.05
N LEU A 91 4.59 -3.11 -2.79
CA LEU A 91 3.32 -3.53 -2.21
C LEU A 91 2.68 -2.40 -1.39
N TYR A 92 1.92 -1.55 -2.07
CA TYR A 92 1.09 -0.52 -1.45
C TYR A 92 -0.06 -0.11 -2.36
N GLY A 93 -1.08 0.49 -1.78
CA GLY A 93 -2.21 1.07 -2.52
C GLY A 93 -3.09 1.93 -1.62
N PRO A 94 -3.96 2.77 -2.20
CA PRO A 94 -4.74 3.73 -1.42
C PRO A 94 -5.98 3.06 -0.79
N ILE A 95 -6.40 3.58 0.36
CA ILE A 95 -7.69 3.28 0.99
C ILE A 95 -8.49 4.58 1.02
N ILE A 96 -9.65 4.59 0.37
CA ILE A 96 -10.58 5.72 0.37
C ILE A 96 -11.77 5.36 1.26
N ILE A 97 -11.94 6.13 2.33
CA ILE A 97 -13.05 5.98 3.27
C ILE A 97 -14.03 7.12 3.07
N LEU A 98 -15.09 6.83 2.35
CA LEU A 98 -16.17 7.76 2.07
C LEU A 98 -16.97 8.05 3.35
N PRO A 99 -17.66 9.21 3.42
CA PRO A 99 -18.60 9.49 4.49
C PRO A 99 -19.63 8.38 4.67
N LYS A 100 -20.11 8.21 5.90
CA LYS A 100 -21.25 7.34 6.21
C LYS A 100 -22.46 7.69 5.32
N ARG A 101 -23.26 6.68 4.96
CA ARG A 101 -24.48 6.91 4.16
C ARG A 101 -25.38 7.98 4.82
N GLY A 102 -25.87 8.91 4.03
CA GLY A 102 -26.69 10.03 4.49
C GLY A 102 -25.92 11.22 5.06
N ILE A 103 -24.60 11.10 5.25
CA ILE A 103 -23.75 12.19 5.72
C ILE A 103 -22.92 12.73 4.55
N PRO A 104 -23.04 14.02 4.18
CA PRO A 104 -22.22 14.58 3.10
C PRO A 104 -20.78 14.85 3.55
N TYR A 105 -19.91 15.16 2.60
CA TYR A 105 -18.64 15.82 2.92
C TYR A 105 -18.91 17.18 3.59
N PRO A 106 -17.99 17.70 4.42
CA PRO A 106 -18.11 19.05 4.99
C PRO A 106 -17.82 20.16 3.95
N PHE A 107 -17.75 19.81 2.67
CA PHE A 107 -17.50 20.68 1.54
C PHE A 107 -18.31 20.19 0.33
N THR A 108 -18.44 21.03 -0.70
CA THR A 108 -19.12 20.68 -1.95
C THR A 108 -18.55 19.41 -2.55
N LYS A 109 -19.42 18.46 -2.90
CA LYS A 109 -19.01 17.20 -3.50
C LYS A 109 -18.09 17.45 -4.72
N PRO A 110 -16.86 16.92 -4.74
CA PRO A 110 -15.95 17.10 -5.87
C PRO A 110 -16.52 16.53 -7.17
N TYR A 111 -16.17 17.14 -8.29
CA TYR A 111 -16.50 16.61 -9.62
C TYR A 111 -15.81 15.26 -9.88
N LYS A 112 -14.53 15.15 -9.50
CA LYS A 112 -13.70 13.95 -9.66
C LYS A 112 -12.75 13.83 -8.46
N GLU A 113 -12.48 12.59 -8.05
CA GLU A 113 -11.54 12.26 -7.00
C GLU A 113 -10.48 11.32 -7.58
N VAL A 114 -9.20 11.70 -7.47
CA VAL A 114 -8.07 10.95 -8.05
C VAL A 114 -6.97 10.77 -6.98
N PRO A 115 -6.62 9.53 -6.60
CA PRO A 115 -5.48 9.30 -5.72
C PRO A 115 -4.16 9.69 -6.40
N ILE A 116 -3.32 10.44 -5.67
CA ILE A 116 -1.95 10.73 -6.05
C ILE A 116 -1.04 10.07 -5.02
N ILE A 117 -0.28 9.07 -5.44
CA ILE A 117 0.59 8.29 -4.57
C ILE A 117 2.02 8.60 -4.95
N PHE A 118 2.79 9.09 -3.98
CA PHE A 118 4.23 9.27 -4.14
C PHE A 118 4.95 7.99 -3.74
N GLY A 119 5.96 7.63 -4.52
CA GLY A 119 6.76 6.44 -4.26
C GLY A 119 8.19 6.60 -4.76
N GLU A 120 8.96 5.54 -4.59
CA GLU A 120 10.35 5.43 -5.01
C GLU A 120 10.52 4.15 -5.84
N TRP A 121 11.52 4.16 -6.71
CA TRP A 121 11.86 3.05 -7.58
C TRP A 121 13.35 2.75 -7.47
N TRP A 122 13.68 1.47 -7.30
CA TRP A 122 15.02 0.94 -7.43
C TRP A 122 15.05 0.00 -8.64
N ASN A 123 16.10 0.09 -9.43
CA ASN A 123 16.41 -0.88 -10.48
C ASN A 123 16.86 -2.21 -9.87
N THR A 124 17.53 -2.16 -8.70
CA THR A 124 17.86 -3.32 -7.89
C THR A 124 16.66 -3.79 -7.08
N ASP A 125 16.59 -5.10 -6.80
CA ASP A 125 15.60 -5.65 -5.88
C ASP A 125 15.71 -4.97 -4.50
N PRO A 126 14.64 -4.31 -3.99
CA PRO A 126 14.64 -3.68 -2.68
C PRO A 126 15.02 -4.62 -1.54
N GLU A 127 14.73 -5.92 -1.64
CA GLU A 127 15.15 -6.90 -0.63
C GLU A 127 16.68 -7.12 -0.65
N ALA A 128 17.33 -7.02 -1.81
CA ALA A 128 18.78 -7.06 -1.91
C ALA A 128 19.43 -5.78 -1.35
N VAL A 129 18.79 -4.62 -1.55
CA VAL A 129 19.25 -3.34 -1.00
C VAL A 129 19.28 -3.38 0.54
N ILE A 130 18.19 -3.83 1.17
CA ILE A 130 18.16 -3.93 2.63
C ILE A 130 19.07 -5.05 3.15
N ALA A 131 19.21 -6.17 2.43
CA ALA A 131 20.13 -7.24 2.82
C ALA A 131 21.58 -6.75 2.84
N GLN A 132 22.02 -6.00 1.83
CA GLN A 132 23.36 -5.42 1.79
C GLN A 132 23.58 -4.41 2.92
N ALA A 133 22.61 -3.53 3.18
CA ALA A 133 22.70 -2.55 4.27
C ALA A 133 22.85 -3.24 5.63
N LEU A 134 22.04 -4.27 5.91
CA LEU A 134 22.12 -5.05 7.14
C LEU A 134 23.44 -5.83 7.26
N GLN A 135 23.96 -6.38 6.16
CA GLN A 135 25.22 -7.13 6.16
C GLN A 135 26.43 -6.23 6.45
N THR A 136 26.44 -5.03 5.87
CA THR A 136 27.56 -4.08 5.98
C THR A 136 27.48 -3.17 7.20
N GLY A 137 26.27 -2.97 7.76
CA GLY A 137 26.00 -1.97 8.79
C GLY A 137 25.94 -0.53 8.25
N GLY A 138 26.07 -0.32 6.94
CA GLY A 138 25.95 0.98 6.29
C GLY A 138 24.50 1.37 5.97
N GLY A 139 24.33 2.58 5.45
CA GLY A 139 23.03 3.02 4.93
C GLY A 139 22.66 2.30 3.62
N PRO A 140 21.35 2.11 3.34
CA PRO A 140 20.89 1.55 2.07
C PRO A 140 21.15 2.52 0.91
N ASN A 141 21.33 1.98 -0.30
CA ASN A 141 21.43 2.79 -1.51
C ASN A 141 20.16 3.61 -1.72
N VAL A 142 20.33 4.86 -2.17
CA VAL A 142 19.21 5.74 -2.55
C VAL A 142 18.47 5.19 -3.77
N SER A 143 17.20 5.59 -3.92
CA SER A 143 16.37 5.20 -5.07
C SER A 143 16.89 5.76 -6.39
N ASP A 144 16.66 5.04 -7.47
CA ASP A 144 17.00 5.47 -8.83
C ASP A 144 16.00 6.52 -9.36
N ALA A 145 14.74 6.46 -8.90
CA ALA A 145 13.73 7.44 -9.27
C ALA A 145 12.66 7.65 -8.19
N TYR A 146 12.14 8.88 -8.14
CA TYR A 146 10.86 9.16 -7.49
C TYR A 146 9.72 8.93 -8.48
N THR A 147 8.55 8.54 -7.98
CA THR A 147 7.40 8.20 -8.81
C THR A 147 6.11 8.89 -8.34
N ILE A 148 5.24 9.21 -9.30
CA ILE A 148 3.86 9.59 -9.06
C ILE A 148 2.98 8.50 -9.66
N ASN A 149 2.20 7.83 -8.80
CA ASN A 149 1.38 6.67 -9.16
C ASN A 149 2.19 5.58 -9.90
N GLY A 150 3.41 5.30 -9.41
CA GLY A 150 4.32 4.28 -9.95
C GLY A 150 5.04 4.69 -11.23
N LEU A 151 4.83 5.92 -11.73
CA LEU A 151 5.48 6.43 -12.94
C LEU A 151 6.58 7.44 -12.60
N PRO A 152 7.82 7.26 -13.08
CA PRO A 152 8.93 8.19 -12.81
C PRO A 152 8.75 9.60 -13.39
N GLY A 153 7.93 9.75 -14.44
CA GLY A 153 7.80 11.03 -15.15
C GLY A 153 8.92 11.26 -16.17
N PRO A 154 8.93 12.41 -16.86
CA PRO A 154 9.70 12.59 -18.09
C PRO A 154 11.19 12.89 -17.89
N LEU A 155 11.63 13.11 -16.65
CA LEU A 155 13.00 13.52 -16.34
C LEU A 155 13.96 12.34 -16.10
N TYR A 156 13.45 11.10 -16.13
CA TYR A 156 14.25 9.89 -16.02
C TYR A 156 14.41 9.23 -17.40
N ASN A 157 15.47 8.43 -17.54
CA ASN A 157 15.70 7.68 -18.77
C ASN A 157 14.56 6.69 -19.02
N CYS A 158 14.18 6.54 -20.28
CA CYS A 158 13.14 5.58 -20.73
C CYS A 158 11.72 5.84 -20.19
N SER A 159 11.43 7.00 -19.58
CA SER A 159 10.13 7.29 -18.95
C SER A 159 9.42 8.53 -19.52
N ALA A 160 9.85 9.06 -20.67
CA ALA A 160 9.22 10.21 -21.33
C ALA A 160 7.70 10.02 -21.58
N ASN A 161 7.27 8.78 -21.82
CA ASN A 161 5.85 8.42 -22.00
C ASN A 161 5.16 7.98 -20.68
N GLY A 162 5.92 7.86 -19.59
CA GLY A 162 5.45 7.46 -18.26
C GLY A 162 5.03 8.68 -17.44
N ILE A 163 4.06 9.46 -17.93
CA ILE A 163 3.53 10.63 -17.22
C ILE A 163 2.13 10.30 -16.72
N TYR A 164 1.91 10.47 -15.40
CA TYR A 164 0.57 10.36 -14.85
C TYR A 164 -0.27 11.61 -15.20
N GLN A 165 -1.43 11.40 -15.81
CA GLN A 165 -2.37 12.47 -16.18
C GLN A 165 -3.62 12.41 -15.29
N VAL A 166 -3.88 13.49 -14.54
CA VAL A 166 -5.03 13.60 -13.62
C VAL A 166 -6.35 13.86 -14.36
N LEU A 167 -6.26 14.61 -15.47
CA LEU A 167 -7.40 15.05 -16.29
C LEU A 167 -7.29 14.40 -17.68
N LYS A 168 -7.92 13.23 -17.81
CA LYS A 168 -8.56 12.81 -19.06
C LYS A 168 -10.05 12.95 -18.88
#